data_AF-A0A364NZF2-F1
#
_entry.id   AF-A0A364NZF2-F1
#
_cell.length_a   1.000
_cell.length_b   1.000
_cell.length_c   1.000
_cell.angle_alpha   90.00
_cell.angle_beta   90.00
_cell.angle_gamma   90.00
#
_symmetry.space_group_name_H-M   'P 1'
#
loop_
_entity.id
_entity.type
_entity.pdbx_description
1 polymer ?
#
loop_
_entity_poly.entity_id
_entity_poly.type
_entity_poly.pdbx_seq_one_letter_code
_entity_poly.pdbx_strand_id
1 'polypeptide(L)'
;MITHSAVPGKHIHPHHHGTGGHGHKGLALLALTFILGGFTAVSFLLLPNPELQVSASPEAFIEQMVRAAQGSVFEKNIYGGAIRVERKGGQVAVTAHDIPPSVCVSVGWKLVRKGVLSINGVTPLRVSAGKLAELCNQDDAAATLVWSPKIPE
;
A
#
# COMPACT_ATOMS: atom_id res chain seq x y z
N MET A 1 52.02 -41.90 59.94
CA MET A 1 51.38 -43.19 60.29
C MET A 1 50.33 -42.89 61.35
N ILE A 2 49.12 -43.43 61.17
CA ILE A 2 48.00 -43.45 62.11
C ILE A 2 47.07 -42.20 62.10
N THR A 3 45.80 -42.52 62.18
CA THR A 3 44.57 -41.93 61.66
C THR A 3 43.62 -41.48 62.78
N HIS A 4 42.45 -40.96 62.38
CA HIS A 4 41.19 -40.76 63.13
C HIS A 4 41.11 -39.49 63.99
N SER A 5 39.96 -38.84 64.19
CA SER A 5 38.63 -38.85 63.57
C SER A 5 37.90 -37.68 64.24
N ALA A 6 36.97 -37.04 63.51
CA ALA A 6 36.14 -35.93 63.95
C ALA A 6 35.03 -36.32 64.95
N VAL A 7 34.75 -35.45 65.94
CA VAL A 7 33.40 -35.15 66.53
C VAL A 7 33.44 -33.73 67.13
N PRO A 8 32.44 -32.85 66.85
CA PRO A 8 31.46 -32.42 67.87
C PRO A 8 30.04 -32.39 67.24
N GLY A 9 28.93 -32.76 67.88
CA GLY A 9 28.46 -32.37 69.21
C GLY A 9 27.77 -31.00 69.16
N LYS A 10 26.43 -30.97 69.12
CA LYS A 10 25.48 -30.19 69.98
C LYS A 10 24.15 -29.84 69.26
N HIS A 11 23.05 -30.27 69.87
CA HIS A 11 21.68 -29.80 69.61
C HIS A 11 21.51 -28.34 70.06
N ILE A 12 20.84 -27.51 69.24
CA ILE A 12 20.17 -26.28 69.67
C ILE A 12 18.90 -26.11 68.83
N HIS A 13 17.72 -26.13 69.48
CA HIS A 13 16.49 -25.55 68.95
C HIS A 13 16.45 -24.06 69.30
N PRO A 14 15.83 -23.22 68.46
CA PRO A 14 14.98 -22.17 69.02
C PRO A 14 13.62 -22.01 68.35
N HIS A 15 12.74 -21.44 69.17
CA HIS A 15 11.33 -21.15 69.01
C HIS A 15 11.02 -19.99 68.05
N HIS A 16 9.90 -20.16 67.33
CA HIS A 16 8.76 -19.26 67.09
C HIS A 16 8.85 -17.72 67.02
N HIS A 17 8.00 -17.21 66.11
CA HIS A 17 7.34 -15.90 65.98
C HIS A 17 8.01 -14.81 65.12
N GLY A 18 7.56 -14.74 63.86
CA GLY A 18 7.59 -13.56 63.00
C GLY A 18 6.24 -13.41 62.29
N THR A 19 5.64 -12.25 62.49
CA THR A 19 4.26 -11.84 62.22
C THR A 19 3.99 -11.51 60.75
N GLY A 20 2.74 -11.68 60.29
CA GLY A 20 2.21 -11.09 59.04
C GLY A 20 2.33 -12.01 57.83
N GLY A 21 1.37 -12.13 56.93
CA GLY A 21 0.13 -11.42 56.69
C GLY A 21 -0.59 -12.17 55.58
N HIS A 22 -1.90 -11.99 55.53
CA HIS A 22 -2.83 -12.65 54.63
C HIS A 22 -2.50 -12.41 53.16
N GLY A 23 -2.78 -13.44 52.34
CA GLY A 23 -3.39 -13.23 51.04
C GLY A 23 -2.46 -13.22 49.82
N HIS A 24 -2.97 -13.83 48.75
CA HIS A 24 -2.55 -13.64 47.34
C HIS A 24 -1.38 -14.49 46.82
N LYS A 25 -1.46 -15.82 46.99
CA LYS A 25 -0.65 -16.78 46.19
C LYS A 25 -1.38 -17.35 44.96
N GLY A 26 -2.52 -16.78 44.56
CA GLY A 26 -3.33 -17.27 43.44
C GLY A 26 -3.29 -16.42 42.16
N LEU A 27 -2.51 -15.33 42.13
CA LEU A 27 -2.63 -14.29 41.09
C LEU A 27 -1.31 -13.88 40.46
N ALA A 28 -0.26 -14.70 40.59
CA ALA A 28 1.05 -14.42 39.97
C ALA A 28 1.33 -15.24 38.71
N LEU A 29 0.43 -16.15 38.31
CA LEU A 29 0.63 -17.05 37.16
C LEU A 29 -0.24 -16.74 35.93
N LEU A 30 -1.15 -15.78 36.01
CA LEU A 30 -1.95 -15.33 34.86
C LEU A 30 -1.43 -14.04 34.18
N ALA A 31 -0.41 -13.40 34.76
CA ALA A 31 0.14 -12.15 34.21
C ALA A 31 1.21 -12.38 33.12
N LEU A 32 1.81 -13.58 33.04
CA LEU A 32 2.90 -13.84 32.10
C LEU A 32 2.40 -14.27 30.70
N THR A 33 1.21 -14.87 30.61
CA THR A 33 0.63 -15.32 29.33
C THR A 33 0.00 -14.19 28.50
N PHE A 34 -0.38 -13.07 29.13
CA PHE A 34 -0.91 -11.91 28.39
C PHE A 34 0.16 -11.12 27.63
N ILE A 35 1.42 -11.17 28.06
CA ILE A 35 2.50 -10.40 27.42
C ILE A 35 2.94 -11.05 26.10
N LEU A 36 2.91 -12.39 26.01
CA LEU A 36 3.26 -13.09 24.76
C LEU A 36 2.07 -13.28 23.79
N GLY A 37 0.84 -13.30 24.30
CA GLY A 37 -0.37 -13.41 23.47
C GLY A 37 -0.91 -12.08 22.93
N GLY A 38 -0.64 -10.96 23.60
CA GLY A 38 -1.15 -9.64 23.20
C GLY A 38 -0.43 -9.02 22.01
N PHE A 39 0.82 -9.41 21.74
CA PHE A 39 1.62 -8.82 20.66
C PHE A 39 1.34 -9.43 19.27
N THR A 40 0.72 -10.60 19.18
CA THR A 40 0.41 -11.21 17.87
C THR A 40 -0.85 -10.62 17.24
N ALA A 41 -1.79 -10.10 18.03
CA ALA A 41 -3.03 -9.49 17.52
C ALA A 41 -2.84 -8.08 16.97
N VAL A 42 -1.90 -7.29 17.53
CA VAL A 42 -1.64 -5.92 17.08
C VAL A 42 -0.91 -5.92 15.73
N SER A 43 -0.01 -6.87 15.49
CA SER A 43 0.67 -7.01 14.20
C SER A 43 -0.28 -7.39 13.07
N PHE A 44 -1.40 -8.06 13.36
CA PHE A 44 -2.42 -8.40 12.35
C PHE A 44 -3.36 -7.22 12.03
N LEU A 45 -3.52 -6.27 12.95
CA LEU A 45 -4.31 -5.04 12.73
C LEU A 45 -3.49 -3.90 12.09
N LEU A 46 -2.15 -4.02 12.07
CA LEU A 46 -1.26 -3.13 11.31
C LEU A 46 -0.80 -3.74 9.97
N LEU A 47 -1.32 -4.90 9.57
CA LEU A 47 -1.15 -5.32 8.18
C LEU A 47 -1.90 -4.28 7.33
N PRO A 48 -1.21 -3.45 6.51
CA PRO A 48 -1.90 -2.74 5.46
C PRO A 48 -2.65 -3.81 4.68
N ASN A 49 -3.97 -3.65 4.53
CA ASN A 49 -4.74 -4.50 3.65
C ASN A 49 -3.90 -4.68 2.38
N PRO A 50 -3.55 -5.91 1.97
CA PRO A 50 -3.23 -6.13 0.59
C PRO A 50 -4.57 -5.92 -0.12
N GLU A 51 -4.95 -4.65 -0.33
CA GLU A 51 -5.82 -4.29 -1.42
C GLU A 51 -5.33 -5.14 -2.57
N LEU A 52 -6.24 -5.98 -3.08
CA LEU A 52 -6.05 -6.75 -4.29
C LEU A 52 -5.10 -5.95 -5.17
N GLN A 53 -3.86 -6.43 -5.33
CA GLN A 53 -2.98 -5.89 -6.35
C GLN A 53 -3.63 -6.31 -7.67
N VAL A 54 -4.65 -5.55 -8.08
CA VAL A 54 -5.04 -5.44 -9.47
C VAL A 54 -3.75 -5.03 -10.13
N SER A 55 -3.07 -5.99 -10.74
CA SER A 55 -1.78 -5.76 -11.36
C SER A 55 -1.96 -4.55 -12.27
N ALA A 56 -1.10 -3.54 -12.07
CA ALA A 56 -1.22 -2.29 -12.77
C ALA A 56 -0.94 -2.53 -14.26
N SER A 57 -1.97 -2.89 -15.00
CA SER A 57 -1.91 -3.27 -16.41
C SER A 57 -2.36 -2.10 -17.29
N PRO A 58 -1.76 -1.94 -18.49
CA PRO A 58 -2.21 -0.94 -19.46
C PRO A 58 -3.73 -1.00 -19.72
N GLU A 59 -4.31 -2.20 -19.75
CA GLU A 59 -5.73 -2.44 -19.98
C GLU A 59 -6.59 -1.90 -18.84
N ALA A 60 -6.24 -2.21 -17.58
CA ALA A 60 -6.94 -1.72 -16.41
C ALA A 60 -6.88 -0.18 -16.34
N PHE A 61 -5.77 0.42 -16.75
CA PHE A 61 -5.64 1.89 -16.76
C PHE A 61 -6.54 2.53 -17.81
N ILE A 62 -6.62 1.96 -19.02
CA ILE A 62 -7.54 2.43 -20.05
C ILE A 62 -8.99 2.33 -19.56
N GLU A 63 -9.34 1.22 -18.91
CA GLU A 63 -10.67 1.04 -18.36
C GLU A 63 -10.98 2.07 -17.26
N GLN A 64 -10.00 2.38 -16.40
CA GLN A 64 -10.12 3.44 -15.41
C GLN A 64 -10.38 4.80 -16.07
N MET A 65 -9.63 5.16 -17.12
CA MET A 65 -9.81 6.40 -17.87
C MET A 65 -11.20 6.49 -18.51
N VAL A 66 -11.70 5.38 -19.07
CA VAL A 66 -13.05 5.30 -19.65
C VAL A 66 -14.12 5.46 -18.58
N ARG A 67 -14.00 4.76 -17.46
CA ARG A 67 -14.93 4.87 -16.32
C ARG A 67 -14.91 6.29 -15.74
N ALA A 68 -13.74 6.93 -15.67
CA ALA A 68 -13.61 8.31 -15.24
C ALA A 68 -14.38 9.27 -16.16
N ALA A 69 -14.24 9.10 -17.47
CA ALA A 69 -15.01 9.87 -18.45
C ALA A 69 -16.53 9.64 -18.33
N GLN A 70 -16.95 8.44 -17.93
CA GLN A 70 -18.37 8.09 -17.69
C GLN A 70 -18.92 8.61 -16.36
N GLY A 71 -18.08 9.14 -15.47
CA GLY A 71 -18.50 9.76 -14.22
C GLY A 71 -18.08 9.00 -12.96
N SER A 72 -17.37 7.89 -13.09
CA SER A 72 -16.70 7.28 -11.93
C SER A 72 -15.63 8.23 -11.38
N VAL A 73 -15.55 8.33 -10.06
CA VAL A 73 -14.56 9.16 -9.36
C VAL A 73 -13.44 8.26 -8.86
N PHE A 74 -12.21 8.68 -9.06
CA PHE A 74 -11.01 8.00 -8.59
C PHE A 74 -10.12 9.01 -7.90
N GLU A 75 -9.55 8.66 -6.75
CA GLU A 75 -8.59 9.53 -6.05
C GLU A 75 -7.24 9.57 -6.76
N LYS A 76 -6.79 8.42 -7.28
CA LYS A 76 -5.52 8.24 -7.99
C LYS A 76 -5.70 7.30 -9.17
N ASN A 77 -4.81 7.42 -10.16
CA ASN A 77 -4.70 6.41 -11.20
C ASN A 77 -4.02 5.14 -10.67
N ILE A 78 -4.12 4.04 -11.41
CA ILE A 78 -3.56 2.75 -10.99
C ILE A 78 -2.02 2.74 -10.83
N TYR A 79 -1.32 3.76 -11.32
CA TYR A 79 0.12 3.96 -11.16
C TYR A 79 0.48 4.91 -10.00
N GLY A 80 -0.52 5.36 -9.24
CA GLY A 80 -0.35 6.21 -8.06
C GLY A 80 -0.35 7.72 -8.35
N GLY A 81 -0.41 8.12 -9.62
CA GLY A 81 -0.49 9.53 -10.01
C GLY A 81 -1.89 10.12 -9.87
N ALA A 82 -2.00 11.44 -9.96
CA ALA A 82 -3.29 12.12 -9.92
C ALA A 82 -4.14 11.79 -11.16
N ILE A 83 -5.46 11.72 -11.00
CA ILE A 83 -6.44 11.61 -12.08
C ILE A 83 -7.55 12.63 -11.86
N ARG A 84 -7.91 13.37 -12.92
CA ARG A 84 -8.90 14.44 -12.87
C ARG A 84 -9.82 14.36 -14.07
N VAL A 85 -11.08 14.71 -13.85
CA VAL A 85 -12.09 14.78 -14.91
C VAL A 85 -12.59 16.20 -15.01
N GLU A 86 -12.52 16.76 -16.21
CA GLU A 86 -13.04 18.08 -16.54
C GLU A 86 -14.23 17.94 -17.48
N ARG A 87 -15.33 18.63 -17.17
CA ARG A 87 -16.53 18.67 -18.01
C ARG A 87 -16.85 20.13 -18.33
N LYS A 88 -16.80 20.49 -19.62
CA LYS A 88 -17.07 21.85 -20.07
C LYS A 88 -17.80 21.82 -21.40
N GLY A 89 -18.94 22.50 -21.49
CA GLY A 89 -19.70 22.66 -22.74
C GLY A 89 -20.06 21.33 -23.42
N GLY A 90 -20.44 20.31 -22.64
CA GLY A 90 -20.77 18.97 -23.15
C GLY A 90 -19.55 18.10 -23.51
N GLN A 91 -18.33 18.64 -23.45
CA GLN A 91 -17.10 17.87 -23.64
C GLN A 91 -16.58 17.36 -22.31
N VAL A 92 -15.96 16.18 -22.35
CA VAL A 92 -15.32 15.52 -21.21
C VAL A 92 -13.85 15.32 -21.53
N ALA A 93 -12.97 15.71 -20.62
CA ALA A 93 -11.55 15.41 -20.69
C ALA A 93 -11.11 14.73 -19.39
N VAL A 94 -10.31 13.68 -19.51
CA VAL A 94 -9.71 12.98 -18.38
C VAL A 94 -8.20 13.21 -18.44
N THR A 95 -7.66 13.78 -17.36
CA THR A 95 -6.22 14.04 -17.21
C THR A 95 -5.65 13.07 -16.19
N ALA A 96 -4.57 12.37 -16.55
CA ALA A 96 -3.85 11.47 -15.66
C ALA A 96 -2.35 11.81 -15.66
N HIS A 97 -1.78 11.91 -14.46
CA HIS A 97 -0.38 12.27 -14.22
C HIS A 97 0.46 11.05 -13.84
N ASP A 98 1.79 11.21 -13.86
CA ASP A 98 2.76 10.22 -13.41
C ASP A 98 2.65 8.86 -14.11
N ILE A 99 2.43 8.86 -15.43
CA ILE A 99 2.31 7.64 -16.22
C ILE A 99 3.70 7.18 -16.70
N PRO A 100 4.14 5.94 -16.40
CA PRO A 100 5.43 5.44 -16.85
C PRO A 100 5.55 5.49 -18.39
N PRO A 101 6.69 5.92 -18.97
CA PRO A 101 6.84 6.04 -20.42
C PRO A 101 6.53 4.76 -21.21
N SER A 102 6.93 3.60 -20.69
CA SER A 102 6.66 2.29 -21.30
C SER A 102 5.16 2.00 -21.40
N VAL A 103 4.39 2.38 -20.38
CA VAL A 103 2.93 2.26 -20.35
C VAL A 103 2.30 3.28 -21.29
N CYS A 104 2.76 4.54 -21.23
CA CYS A 104 2.25 5.67 -22.00
C CYS A 104 2.11 5.35 -23.50
N VAL A 105 3.13 4.73 -24.11
CA VAL A 105 3.08 4.38 -25.54
C VAL A 105 1.98 3.38 -25.85
N SER A 106 1.90 2.29 -25.07
CA SER A 106 0.93 1.21 -25.28
C SER A 106 -0.51 1.68 -25.08
N VAL A 107 -0.74 2.47 -24.04
CA VAL A 107 -2.04 3.05 -23.68
C VAL A 107 -2.42 4.13 -24.69
N GLY A 108 -1.48 4.99 -25.05
CA GLY A 108 -1.69 6.08 -26.00
C GLY A 108 -2.22 5.56 -27.33
N TRP A 109 -1.65 4.47 -27.84
CA TRP A 109 -2.11 3.82 -29.07
C TRP A 109 -3.56 3.33 -28.99
N LYS A 110 -4.03 2.90 -27.82
CA LYS A 110 -5.42 2.45 -27.62
C LYS A 110 -6.38 3.64 -27.44
N LEU A 111 -5.95 4.69 -26.72
CA LEU A 111 -6.79 5.86 -26.43
C LEU A 111 -7.04 6.74 -27.66
N VAL A 112 -6.06 6.92 -28.56
CA VAL A 112 -6.24 7.69 -29.82
C VAL A 112 -7.31 7.10 -30.74
N ARG A 113 -7.59 5.80 -30.65
CA ARG A 113 -8.67 5.17 -31.42
C ARG A 113 -10.05 5.49 -30.84
N LYS A 114 -10.10 5.69 -29.53
CA LYS A 114 -11.32 5.93 -28.75
C LYS A 114 -11.62 7.42 -28.52
N GLY A 115 -10.72 8.32 -28.92
CA GLY A 115 -10.78 9.73 -28.52
C GLY A 115 -9.66 10.58 -29.11
N VAL A 116 -9.61 11.83 -28.68
CA VAL A 116 -8.47 12.73 -28.88
C VAL A 116 -7.56 12.58 -27.67
N LEU A 117 -6.26 12.41 -27.91
CA LEU A 117 -5.25 12.26 -26.87
C LEU A 117 -4.22 13.37 -27.00
N SER A 118 -3.90 14.01 -25.88
CA SER A 118 -2.74 14.86 -25.69
C SER A 118 -1.78 14.19 -24.72
N ILE A 119 -0.48 14.29 -25.00
CA ILE A 119 0.60 13.76 -24.17
C ILE A 119 1.52 14.92 -23.84
N ASN A 120 1.76 15.16 -22.56
CA ASN A 120 2.60 16.27 -22.07
C ASN A 120 2.19 17.63 -22.67
N GLY A 121 0.87 17.85 -22.81
CA GLY A 121 0.32 19.08 -23.39
C GLY A 121 0.32 19.14 -24.92
N VAL A 122 0.84 18.13 -25.63
CA VAL A 122 0.89 18.08 -27.10
C VAL A 122 -0.16 17.12 -27.64
N THR A 123 -1.05 17.63 -28.50
CA THR A 123 -2.01 16.81 -29.27
C THR A 123 -1.43 16.51 -30.65
N PRO A 124 -0.99 15.28 -30.95
CA PRO A 124 -0.41 14.96 -32.25
C PRO A 124 -1.45 15.01 -33.37
N LEU A 125 -1.18 15.76 -34.43
CA LEU A 125 -2.01 15.81 -35.65
C LEU A 125 -2.00 14.49 -36.42
N ARG A 126 -0.85 13.81 -36.43
CA ARG A 126 -0.68 12.47 -37.02
C ARG A 126 -0.12 11.54 -35.97
N VAL A 127 -0.80 10.41 -35.79
CA VAL A 127 -0.43 9.42 -34.79
C VAL A 127 0.37 8.30 -35.46
N SER A 128 1.59 8.09 -34.95
CA SER A 128 2.46 6.95 -35.29
C SER A 128 3.09 6.41 -34.02
N ALA A 129 3.57 5.16 -34.03
CA ALA A 129 4.26 4.58 -32.88
C ALA A 129 5.50 5.40 -32.48
N GLY A 130 6.27 5.86 -33.47
CA GLY A 130 7.43 6.73 -33.24
C GLY A 130 7.05 8.07 -32.61
N LYS A 131 5.95 8.71 -33.08
CA LYS A 131 5.52 9.98 -32.50
C LYS A 131 5.02 9.82 -31.06
N LEU A 132 4.31 8.73 -30.76
CA LEU A 132 3.91 8.45 -29.37
C LEU A 132 5.11 8.18 -28.47
N ALA A 133 6.10 7.40 -28.95
CA ALA A 133 7.32 7.16 -28.20
C ALA A 133 8.09 8.45 -27.93
N GLU A 134 8.22 9.33 -28.91
CA GLU A 134 8.83 10.66 -28.75
C GLU A 134 8.11 11.47 -27.66
N LEU A 135 6.77 11.60 -27.74
CA LEU A 135 6.01 12.39 -26.78
C LEU A 135 6.02 11.80 -25.37
N CYS A 136 5.98 10.47 -25.24
CA CYS A 136 6.00 9.79 -23.95
C CYS A 136 7.36 9.84 -23.23
N ASN A 137 8.46 10.11 -23.96
CA ASN A 137 9.83 10.15 -23.41
C ASN A 137 10.47 11.54 -23.47
N GLN A 138 9.69 12.60 -23.70
CA GLN A 138 10.23 13.93 -24.04
C GLN A 138 11.15 14.54 -22.97
N ASP A 139 10.92 14.24 -21.69
CA ASP A 139 11.62 14.90 -20.57
C ASP A 139 12.22 13.91 -19.55
N ASP A 140 12.38 12.63 -19.90
CA ASP A 140 12.74 11.50 -18.99
C ASP A 140 11.84 11.34 -17.75
N ALA A 141 10.82 12.18 -17.63
CA ALA A 141 9.83 12.21 -16.58
C ALA A 141 8.61 11.34 -16.92
N ALA A 142 7.84 11.03 -15.90
CA ALA A 142 6.56 10.35 -16.08
C ALA A 142 5.59 11.24 -16.90
N ALA A 143 4.89 10.63 -17.84
CA ALA A 143 4.04 11.34 -18.79
C ALA A 143 2.72 11.78 -18.15
N THR A 144 2.19 12.90 -18.65
CA THR A 144 0.81 13.34 -18.40
C THR A 144 -0.03 13.08 -19.64
N LEU A 145 -1.15 12.39 -19.47
CA LEU A 145 -2.10 12.09 -20.53
C LEU A 145 -3.38 12.90 -20.32
N VAL A 146 -3.84 13.60 -21.37
CA VAL A 146 -5.17 14.21 -21.40
C VAL A 146 -5.95 13.55 -22.52
N TRP A 147 -7.07 12.93 -22.19
CA TRP A 147 -7.86 12.17 -23.16
C TRP A 147 -9.32 12.61 -23.15
N SER A 148 -9.84 12.91 -24.33
CA SER A 148 -11.26 13.21 -24.54
C SER A 148 -11.90 12.11 -25.39
N PRO A 149 -12.89 11.36 -24.87
CA PRO A 149 -13.57 10.32 -25.65
C PRO A 149 -14.24 10.89 -26.90
N LYS A 150 -14.31 10.08 -27.96
CA LYS A 150 -15.19 10.37 -29.09
C LYS A 150 -16.64 10.36 -28.59
N ILE A 151 -17.40 11.38 -28.95
CA ILE A 151 -18.84 11.40 -28.74
C ILE A 151 -19.44 10.36 -29.68
N PRO A 152 -20.29 9.42 -29.20
CA PRO A 152 -21.04 8.54 -30.09
C PRO A 152 -21.90 9.40 -31.02
N GLU A 153 -21.79 9.18 -32.33
CA GLU A 153 -22.68 9.77 -33.34
C GLU A 153 -24.11 9.22 -33.22
#